data_AF-A0A3B8NEE6-F1
#
_entry.id   AF-A0A3B8NEE6-F1
#
_cell.length_a   1.000
_cell.length_b   1.000
_cell.length_c   1.000
_cell.angle_alpha   90.00
_cell.angle_beta   90.00
_cell.angle_gamma   90.00
#
_symmetry.space_group_name_H-M   'P 1'
#
loop_
_entity.id
_entity.type
_entity.pdbx_description
1 polymer ?
#
loop_
_entity_poly.entity_id
_entity_poly.type
_entity_poly.pdbx_seq_one_letter_code
_entity_poly.pdbx_strand_id
1 'polypeptide(L)'
;STLKNSIFNAVNHVLRHTELSVNPLIPSTWMSNALAGWSRPFDSNAIQYLLLMTSYAGIGLWITLCVTWRFYHSGMNLSMRRNAHSSWKKRTRQQIKESTIIDLKPQKNSILNKIKPNTAYRALARKDLLTFRRDPAQWVQVIVVFSLLFLYVLNVRNMGTDYQTPFWIEVISLLNLGVCSLALSTLTTRFVFPQFSLEGKRLWILSMCPVPLKKILVQKLLTSCCITGSITALLMFLSSMLLSMSTELTVLYSIAIILICIGLNSIAISLGTIFPNVNETNPAKIVSGFGGTLCLIVSFLYILSIIAFLTFPVAVKLSKAGSLSTFSGAGAVILAMSLSLFLTLIVTYIPLKFALKKTGDLRSLRNL
;
A
#
# COMPACT_ATOMS: atom_id res chain seq x y z
N SER A 1 -14.13 44.62 -18.37
CA SER A 1 -14.24 43.69 -19.51
C SER A 1 -13.61 42.33 -19.21
N THR A 2 -12.43 42.28 -18.58
CA THR A 2 -11.72 41.05 -18.18
C THR A 2 -12.50 40.12 -17.23
N LEU A 3 -13.20 40.68 -16.25
CA LEU A 3 -13.97 39.94 -15.24
C LEU A 3 -15.24 39.26 -15.82
N LYS A 4 -15.81 39.82 -16.90
CA LYS A 4 -16.96 39.25 -17.61
C LYS A 4 -16.53 38.06 -18.48
N ASN A 5 -15.34 38.15 -19.09
CA ASN A 5 -14.76 37.06 -19.87
C ASN A 5 -14.30 35.89 -18.98
N SER A 6 -13.79 36.15 -17.77
CA SER A 6 -13.41 35.07 -16.84
C SER A 6 -14.62 34.30 -16.30
N ILE A 7 -15.71 34.99 -15.96
CA ILE A 7 -16.97 34.36 -15.55
C ILE A 7 -17.57 33.56 -16.71
N PHE A 8 -17.60 34.12 -17.92
CA PHE A 8 -18.11 33.43 -19.11
C PHE A 8 -17.29 32.18 -19.44
N ASN A 9 -15.96 32.25 -19.33
CA ASN A 9 -15.08 31.09 -19.52
C ASN A 9 -15.25 30.04 -18.42
N ALA A 10 -15.41 30.44 -17.15
CA ALA A 10 -15.66 29.53 -16.05
C ALA A 10 -17.02 28.83 -16.19
N VAL A 11 -18.07 29.57 -16.57
CA VAL A 11 -19.41 29.04 -16.84
C VAL A 11 -19.37 28.09 -18.04
N ASN A 12 -18.69 28.44 -19.14
CA ASN A 12 -18.51 27.52 -20.27
C ASN A 12 -17.69 26.27 -19.91
N HIS A 13 -16.71 26.40 -19.01
CA HIS A 13 -15.92 25.26 -18.54
C HIS A 13 -16.75 24.33 -17.64
N VAL A 14 -17.58 24.88 -16.75
CA VAL A 14 -18.55 24.12 -15.95
C VAL A 14 -19.61 23.49 -16.86
N LEU A 15 -20.12 24.23 -17.84
CA LEU A 15 -21.11 23.74 -18.81
C LEU A 15 -20.55 22.58 -19.65
N ARG A 16 -19.31 22.66 -20.12
CA ARG A 16 -18.61 21.55 -20.80
C ARG A 16 -18.47 20.31 -19.92
N HIS A 17 -18.21 20.47 -18.62
CA HIS A 17 -18.18 19.34 -17.69
C HIS A 17 -19.59 18.79 -17.42
N THR A 18 -20.63 19.61 -17.49
CA THR A 18 -22.02 19.16 -17.41
C THR A 18 -22.56 18.57 -18.71
N GLU A 19 -22.02 18.93 -19.89
CA GLU A 19 -22.40 18.30 -21.18
C GLU A 19 -22.10 16.80 -21.16
N LEU A 20 -20.98 16.40 -20.54
CA LEU A 20 -20.68 14.99 -20.27
C LEU A 20 -21.70 14.32 -19.34
N SER A 21 -22.42 15.06 -18.50
CA SER A 21 -23.49 14.54 -17.63
C SER A 21 -24.89 14.66 -18.25
N VAL A 22 -25.02 15.43 -19.33
CA VAL A 22 -26.26 15.75 -20.07
C VAL A 22 -26.35 14.95 -21.38
N ASN A 23 -25.34 14.14 -21.71
CA ASN A 23 -25.38 13.30 -22.90
C ASN A 23 -26.60 12.36 -22.86
N PRO A 24 -27.46 12.36 -23.90
CA PRO A 24 -28.70 11.57 -23.96
C PRO A 24 -28.50 10.06 -23.83
N LEU A 25 -27.27 9.57 -23.93
CA LEU A 25 -26.92 8.15 -23.83
C LEU A 25 -26.53 7.70 -22.42
N ILE A 26 -26.47 8.61 -21.45
CA ILE A 26 -25.98 8.30 -20.10
C ILE A 26 -27.16 8.03 -19.16
N PRO A 27 -27.07 6.99 -18.31
CA PRO A 27 -28.12 6.65 -17.35
C PRO A 27 -28.56 7.80 -16.44
N SER A 28 -27.68 8.75 -16.12
CA SER A 28 -27.99 9.92 -15.29
C SER A 28 -29.07 10.82 -15.89
N THR A 29 -29.10 10.96 -17.22
CA THR A 29 -30.09 11.80 -17.91
C THR A 29 -31.45 11.14 -17.98
N TRP A 30 -31.49 9.83 -18.22
CA TRP A 30 -32.72 9.04 -18.18
C TRP A 30 -33.37 9.07 -16.80
N MET A 31 -32.57 8.95 -15.73
CA MET A 31 -33.05 9.04 -14.35
C MET A 31 -33.61 10.43 -14.04
N SER A 32 -32.90 11.50 -14.44
CA SER A 32 -33.33 12.88 -14.27
C SER A 32 -34.65 13.16 -15.00
N ASN A 33 -34.79 12.71 -16.25
CA ASN A 33 -35.98 12.93 -17.07
C ASN A 33 -37.18 12.10 -16.58
N ALA A 34 -36.95 10.88 -16.08
CA ALA A 34 -37.98 10.08 -15.44
C ALA A 34 -38.52 10.77 -14.17
N LEU A 35 -37.63 11.29 -13.32
CA LEU A 35 -38.00 11.98 -12.07
C LEU A 35 -38.70 13.31 -12.35
N ALA A 36 -38.18 14.11 -13.28
CA ALA A 36 -38.76 15.39 -13.66
C ALA A 36 -40.15 15.23 -14.29
N GLY A 37 -40.34 14.19 -15.13
CA GLY A 37 -41.62 13.89 -15.74
C GLY A 37 -42.66 13.37 -14.76
N TRP A 38 -42.27 12.69 -13.67
CA TRP A 38 -43.18 12.33 -12.58
C TRP A 38 -43.62 13.51 -11.72
N SER A 39 -42.78 14.54 -11.60
CA SER A 39 -43.12 15.76 -10.86
C SER A 39 -44.09 16.69 -11.61
N ARG A 40 -44.29 16.48 -12.91
CA ARG A 40 -45.15 17.33 -13.76
C ARG A 40 -46.36 16.53 -14.24
N PRO A 41 -47.60 17.02 -14.02
CA PRO A 41 -48.82 16.24 -14.27
C PRO A 41 -49.11 15.89 -15.75
N PHE A 42 -48.29 16.35 -16.73
CA PHE A 42 -48.58 16.21 -18.17
C PHE A 42 -47.43 15.67 -19.05
N ASP A 43 -46.29 15.22 -18.49
CA ASP A 43 -45.19 14.69 -19.31
C ASP A 43 -45.26 13.16 -19.49
N SER A 44 -45.84 12.73 -20.62
CA SER A 44 -45.98 11.31 -21.05
C SER A 44 -44.64 10.54 -21.15
N ASN A 45 -43.52 11.27 -21.25
CA ASN A 45 -42.20 10.70 -21.50
C ASN A 45 -41.57 10.02 -20.26
N ALA A 46 -42.10 10.27 -19.05
CA ALA A 46 -41.54 9.72 -17.81
C ALA A 46 -41.51 8.18 -17.81
N ILE A 47 -42.59 7.56 -18.28
CA ILE A 47 -42.73 6.10 -18.35
C ILE A 47 -41.74 5.50 -19.35
N GLN A 48 -41.50 6.18 -20.47
CA GLN A 48 -40.56 5.74 -21.50
C GLN A 48 -39.12 5.73 -20.97
N TYR A 49 -38.71 6.77 -20.25
CA TYR A 49 -37.37 6.80 -19.64
C TYR A 49 -37.20 5.75 -18.53
N LEU A 50 -38.25 5.46 -17.76
CA LEU A 50 -38.23 4.40 -16.75
C LEU A 50 -38.11 3.01 -17.39
N LEU A 51 -38.86 2.72 -18.45
CA LEU A 51 -38.76 1.49 -19.24
C LEU A 51 -37.38 1.34 -19.90
N LEU A 52 -36.81 2.45 -20.37
CA LEU A 52 -35.48 2.45 -20.94
C LEU A 52 -34.43 2.13 -19.87
N MET A 53 -34.52 2.71 -18.67
CA MET A 53 -33.63 2.35 -17.56
C MET A 53 -33.73 0.88 -17.15
N THR A 54 -34.94 0.32 -17.04
CA THR A 54 -35.12 -1.08 -16.65
C THR A 54 -34.60 -2.04 -17.72
N SER A 55 -34.79 -1.72 -19.01
CA SER A 55 -34.23 -2.49 -20.13
C SER A 55 -32.71 -2.51 -20.12
N TYR A 56 -32.05 -1.34 -19.98
CA TYR A 56 -30.59 -1.26 -19.92
C TYR A 56 -30.01 -1.93 -18.66
N ALA A 57 -30.70 -1.84 -17.51
CA ALA A 57 -30.32 -2.58 -16.31
C ALA A 57 -30.41 -4.09 -16.52
N GLY A 58 -31.47 -4.57 -17.19
CA GLY A 58 -31.63 -5.97 -17.57
C GLY A 58 -30.52 -6.46 -18.50
N ILE A 59 -30.16 -5.68 -19.52
CA ILE A 59 -29.04 -5.98 -20.43
C ILE A 59 -27.72 -6.04 -19.65
N GLY A 60 -27.48 -5.10 -18.73
CA GLY A 60 -26.28 -5.10 -17.88
C GLY A 60 -26.19 -6.34 -16.99
N LEU A 61 -27.31 -6.75 -16.36
CA LEU A 61 -27.38 -8.00 -15.62
C LEU A 61 -27.13 -9.22 -16.52
N TRP A 62 -27.70 -9.24 -17.72
CA TRP A 62 -27.49 -10.33 -18.67
C TRP A 62 -26.02 -10.44 -19.10
N ILE A 63 -25.37 -9.33 -19.43
CA ILE A 63 -23.94 -9.29 -19.78
C ILE A 63 -23.08 -9.79 -18.61
N THR A 64 -23.33 -9.30 -17.39
CA THR A 64 -22.55 -9.73 -16.21
C THR A 64 -22.75 -11.21 -15.92
N LEU A 65 -23.95 -11.76 -16.12
CA LEU A 65 -24.23 -13.19 -16.00
C LEU A 65 -23.52 -14.00 -17.09
N CYS A 66 -23.55 -13.57 -18.36
CA CYS A 66 -22.85 -14.24 -19.45
C CYS A 66 -21.33 -14.25 -19.25
N VAL A 67 -20.76 -13.12 -18.85
CA VAL A 67 -19.32 -12.99 -18.54
C VAL A 67 -18.98 -13.87 -17.34
N THR A 68 -19.76 -13.79 -16.26
CA THR A 68 -19.54 -14.62 -15.07
C THR A 68 -19.63 -16.10 -15.43
N TRP A 69 -20.64 -16.53 -16.18
CA TRP A 69 -20.78 -17.91 -16.62
C TRP A 69 -19.58 -18.39 -17.43
N ARG A 70 -19.13 -17.59 -18.41
CA ARG A 70 -18.03 -17.96 -19.31
C ARG A 70 -16.68 -18.06 -18.60
N PHE A 71 -16.40 -17.16 -17.68
CA PHE A 71 -15.10 -17.08 -17.00
C PHE A 71 -15.07 -17.88 -15.69
N TYR A 72 -16.16 -17.87 -14.91
CA TYR A 72 -16.23 -18.55 -13.62
C TYR A 72 -16.14 -20.06 -13.76
N HIS A 73 -16.92 -20.68 -14.66
CA HIS A 73 -16.85 -22.13 -14.86
C HIS A 73 -15.48 -22.59 -15.35
N SER A 74 -14.89 -21.86 -16.30
CA SER A 74 -13.54 -22.15 -16.78
C SER A 74 -12.50 -22.02 -15.66
N GLY A 75 -12.55 -20.92 -14.89
CA GLY A 75 -11.63 -20.65 -13.79
C GLY A 75 -11.74 -21.65 -12.64
N MET A 76 -12.97 -21.98 -12.22
CA MET A 76 -13.25 -22.96 -11.17
C MET A 76 -12.74 -24.35 -11.59
N ASN A 77 -13.06 -24.78 -12.81
CA ASN A 77 -12.63 -26.08 -13.34
C ASN A 77 -11.10 -26.16 -13.48
N LEU A 78 -10.43 -25.09 -13.92
CA LEU A 78 -8.97 -25.02 -13.98
C LEU A 78 -8.33 -25.04 -12.58
N SER A 79 -8.92 -24.35 -11.60
CA SER A 79 -8.41 -24.33 -10.22
C SER A 79 -8.55 -25.71 -9.55
N MET A 80 -9.69 -26.37 -9.74
CA MET A 80 -9.95 -27.73 -9.24
C MET A 80 -9.06 -28.76 -9.94
N ARG A 81 -8.92 -28.68 -11.27
CA ARG A 81 -8.02 -29.57 -12.04
C ARG A 81 -6.56 -29.37 -11.64
N ARG A 82 -6.10 -28.13 -11.42
CA ARG A 82 -4.72 -27.87 -10.96
C ARG A 82 -4.47 -28.40 -9.56
N ASN A 83 -5.43 -28.27 -8.64
CA ASN A 83 -5.31 -28.84 -7.29
C ASN A 83 -5.30 -30.37 -7.33
N ALA A 84 -6.18 -31.00 -8.10
CA ALA A 84 -6.20 -32.45 -8.30
C ALA A 84 -4.91 -32.96 -8.96
N HIS A 85 -4.43 -32.30 -10.02
CA HIS A 85 -3.23 -32.70 -10.75
C HIS A 85 -1.94 -32.46 -9.93
N SER A 86 -1.90 -31.42 -9.10
CA SER A 86 -0.83 -31.18 -8.12
C SER A 86 -0.76 -32.31 -7.08
N SER A 87 -1.90 -32.72 -6.54
CA SER A 87 -2.00 -33.82 -5.57
C SER A 87 -1.61 -35.15 -6.21
N TRP A 88 -2.06 -35.41 -7.45
CA TRP A 88 -1.69 -36.59 -8.21
C TRP A 88 -0.18 -36.64 -8.48
N LYS A 89 0.40 -35.57 -9.05
CA LYS A 89 1.84 -35.51 -9.37
C LYS A 89 2.75 -35.62 -8.14
N LYS A 90 2.29 -35.16 -6.97
CA LYS A 90 3.00 -35.37 -5.69
C LYS A 90 2.99 -36.83 -5.26
N ARG A 91 1.85 -37.52 -5.38
CA ARG A 91 1.74 -38.97 -5.13
C ARG A 91 2.62 -39.77 -6.10
N THR A 92 2.57 -39.47 -7.40
CA THR A 92 3.40 -40.14 -8.41
C THR A 92 4.89 -39.90 -8.16
N ARG A 93 5.30 -38.67 -7.76
CA ARG A 93 6.69 -38.37 -7.41
C ARG A 93 7.15 -39.02 -6.10
N GLN A 94 6.28 -39.19 -5.11
CA GLN A 94 6.60 -39.93 -3.88
C GLN A 94 6.79 -41.42 -4.17
N GLN A 95 5.92 -42.02 -4.99
CA GLN A 95 6.08 -43.41 -5.43
C GLN A 95 7.35 -43.61 -6.27
N ILE A 96 7.69 -42.66 -7.17
CA ILE A 96 8.94 -42.73 -7.94
C ILE A 96 10.18 -42.54 -7.05
N LYS A 97 10.09 -41.74 -5.96
CA LYS A 97 11.21 -41.54 -5.02
C LYS A 97 11.44 -42.72 -4.08
N GLU A 98 10.38 -43.45 -3.72
CA GLU A 98 10.48 -44.69 -2.95
C GLU A 98 11.07 -45.83 -3.79
N SER A 99 10.89 -45.83 -5.11
CA SER A 99 11.55 -46.77 -6.02
C SER A 99 12.96 -46.36 -6.48
N THR A 100 13.40 -45.13 -6.18
CA THR A 100 14.76 -44.62 -6.50
C THR A 100 15.52 -44.22 -5.24
N ILE A 101 15.60 -45.13 -4.27
CA ILE A 101 16.67 -45.11 -3.25
C ILE A 101 17.93 -45.72 -3.89
N ILE A 102 18.46 -45.08 -4.94
CA ILE A 102 19.80 -45.36 -5.46
C ILE A 102 20.46 -44.02 -5.78
N ASP A 103 21.49 -43.72 -4.99
CA ASP A 103 22.59 -42.79 -5.21
C ASP A 103 22.32 -41.46 -5.93
N LEU A 104 22.15 -40.41 -5.12
CA LEU A 104 22.53 -39.06 -5.52
C LEU A 104 23.73 -38.62 -4.69
N LYS A 105 24.92 -38.85 -5.26
CA LYS A 105 26.19 -38.22 -4.83
C LYS A 105 25.96 -36.72 -4.59
N PRO A 106 26.38 -36.16 -3.44
CA PRO A 106 26.30 -34.73 -3.22
C PRO A 106 27.36 -34.05 -4.08
N GLN A 107 26.95 -33.50 -5.21
CA GLN A 107 27.83 -32.72 -6.07
C GLN A 107 28.30 -31.47 -5.30
N LYS A 108 29.58 -31.52 -4.95
CA LYS A 108 30.36 -30.48 -4.30
C LYS A 108 30.46 -29.25 -5.19
N ASN A 109 30.50 -28.10 -4.51
CA ASN A 109 31.08 -26.81 -4.92
C ASN A 109 30.17 -25.81 -5.65
N SER A 110 29.88 -24.71 -4.95
CA SER A 110 30.30 -23.40 -5.45
C SER A 110 30.33 -22.38 -4.30
N ILE A 111 31.42 -21.62 -4.26
CA ILE A 111 31.75 -20.56 -3.31
C ILE A 111 30.66 -19.45 -3.25
N LEU A 112 29.71 -19.45 -4.20
CA LEU A 112 28.49 -18.63 -4.20
C LEU A 112 27.44 -18.96 -3.12
N ASN A 113 27.56 -20.05 -2.37
CA ASN A 113 26.60 -20.38 -1.31
C ASN A 113 26.82 -19.61 0.01
N LYS A 114 27.97 -18.94 0.20
CA LYS A 114 28.21 -18.13 1.41
C LYS A 114 27.43 -16.81 1.45
N ILE A 115 26.93 -16.32 0.31
CA ILE A 115 26.15 -15.07 0.18
C ILE A 115 24.65 -15.36 -0.02
N LYS A 116 24.24 -16.63 -0.10
CA LYS A 116 22.80 -16.94 -0.22
C LYS A 116 22.15 -16.75 1.15
N PRO A 117 21.20 -15.80 1.32
CA PRO A 117 20.37 -15.76 2.52
C PRO A 117 19.78 -17.14 2.73
N ASN A 118 19.88 -17.60 3.99
CA ASN A 118 19.51 -18.94 4.46
C ASN A 118 18.31 -19.47 3.66
N THR A 119 18.41 -20.68 3.09
CA THR A 119 17.42 -21.25 2.17
C THR A 119 15.98 -21.13 2.70
N ALA A 120 15.82 -21.18 4.02
CA ALA A 120 14.56 -20.94 4.72
C ALA A 120 13.97 -19.53 4.51
N TYR A 121 14.78 -18.48 4.58
CA TYR A 121 14.33 -17.09 4.36
C TYR A 121 13.85 -16.87 2.93
N ARG A 122 14.59 -17.41 1.95
CA ARG A 122 14.17 -17.36 0.53
C ARG A 122 12.89 -18.13 0.29
N ALA A 123 12.74 -19.30 0.93
CA ALA A 123 11.52 -20.08 0.81
C ALA A 123 10.30 -19.35 1.40
N LEU A 124 10.47 -18.67 2.54
CA LEU A 124 9.39 -17.91 3.16
C LEU A 124 9.04 -16.65 2.37
N ALA A 125 10.02 -15.87 1.91
CA ALA A 125 9.78 -14.72 1.04
C ALA A 125 9.11 -15.13 -0.29
N ARG A 126 9.54 -16.25 -0.89
CA ARG A 126 8.91 -16.79 -2.11
C ARG A 126 7.46 -17.23 -1.84
N LYS A 127 7.18 -17.85 -0.69
CA LYS A 127 5.82 -18.21 -0.28
C LYS A 127 4.95 -16.95 -0.19
N ASP A 128 5.43 -15.90 0.47
CA ASP A 128 4.67 -14.66 0.66
C ASP A 128 4.41 -13.95 -0.70
N LEU A 129 5.43 -13.84 -1.56
CA LEU A 129 5.29 -13.27 -2.91
C LEU A 129 4.31 -14.06 -3.79
N LEU A 130 4.38 -15.40 -3.75
CA LEU A 130 3.47 -16.24 -4.52
C LEU A 130 2.04 -16.18 -3.98
N THR A 131 1.87 -16.02 -2.66
CA THR A 131 0.56 -15.86 -2.02
C THR A 131 -0.06 -14.54 -2.45
N PHE A 132 0.69 -13.45 -2.32
CA PHE A 132 0.28 -12.15 -2.81
C PHE A 132 -0.11 -12.29 -4.30
N ARG A 133 0.76 -12.83 -5.17
CA ARG A 133 0.50 -12.95 -6.64
C ARG A 133 -0.75 -13.77 -6.99
N ARG A 134 -1.21 -14.65 -6.08
CA ARG A 134 -2.41 -15.46 -6.29
C ARG A 134 -3.70 -14.75 -5.91
N ASP A 135 -3.62 -13.68 -5.13
CA ASP A 135 -4.76 -12.87 -4.70
C ASP A 135 -4.89 -11.61 -5.57
N PRO A 136 -5.64 -11.64 -6.69
CA PRO A 136 -5.77 -10.49 -7.59
C PRO A 136 -6.36 -9.26 -6.89
N ALA A 137 -7.27 -9.47 -5.92
CA ALA A 137 -7.85 -8.39 -5.13
C ALA A 137 -6.80 -7.54 -4.40
N GLN A 138 -5.68 -8.15 -3.98
CA GLN A 138 -4.62 -7.46 -3.23
C GLN A 138 -3.74 -6.62 -4.16
N TRP A 139 -3.26 -7.17 -5.28
CA TRP A 139 -2.43 -6.39 -6.22
C TRP A 139 -3.21 -5.33 -6.99
N VAL A 140 -4.47 -5.60 -7.37
CA VAL A 140 -5.33 -4.59 -8.02
C VAL A 140 -5.44 -3.37 -7.11
N GLN A 141 -5.63 -3.58 -5.81
CA GLN A 141 -5.78 -2.49 -4.88
C GLN A 141 -4.46 -1.76 -4.57
N VAL A 142 -3.31 -2.45 -4.63
CA VAL A 142 -1.99 -1.78 -4.68
C VAL A 142 -1.88 -0.89 -5.92
N ILE A 143 -2.19 -1.43 -7.11
CA ILE A 143 -2.12 -0.69 -8.38
C ILE A 143 -3.01 0.56 -8.31
N VAL A 144 -4.24 0.44 -7.82
CA VAL A 144 -5.16 1.58 -7.70
C VAL A 144 -4.58 2.69 -6.82
N VAL A 145 -4.04 2.35 -5.65
CA VAL A 145 -3.44 3.35 -4.74
C VAL A 145 -2.22 4.02 -5.38
N PHE A 146 -1.34 3.24 -6.03
CA PHE A 146 -0.16 3.82 -6.69
C PHE A 146 -0.51 4.63 -7.93
N SER A 147 -1.50 4.23 -8.72
CA SER A 147 -1.99 5.00 -9.87
C SER A 147 -2.57 6.34 -9.43
N LEU A 148 -3.36 6.35 -8.36
CA LEU A 148 -3.92 7.59 -7.80
C LEU A 148 -2.80 8.51 -7.29
N LEU A 149 -1.82 7.95 -6.59
CA LEU A 149 -0.68 8.70 -6.08
C LEU A 149 0.19 9.26 -7.21
N PHE A 150 0.41 8.48 -8.28
CA PHE A 150 1.12 8.94 -9.47
C PHE A 150 0.38 10.09 -10.16
N LEU A 151 -0.95 10.00 -10.31
CA LEU A 151 -1.77 11.09 -10.84
C LEU A 151 -1.71 12.34 -9.94
N TYR A 152 -1.70 12.15 -8.62
CA TYR A 152 -1.49 13.25 -7.68
C TYR A 152 -0.14 13.95 -7.90
N VAL A 153 0.95 13.19 -8.02
CA VAL A 153 2.29 13.75 -8.26
C VAL A 153 2.33 14.52 -9.59
N LEU A 154 1.70 13.99 -10.64
CA LEU A 154 1.57 14.69 -11.92
C LEU A 154 0.80 16.01 -11.79
N ASN A 155 -0.23 16.05 -10.95
CA ASN A 155 -1.01 17.27 -10.71
C ASN A 155 -0.19 18.32 -9.94
N VAL A 156 0.59 17.91 -8.93
CA VAL A 156 1.42 18.81 -8.12
C VAL A 156 2.50 19.51 -8.95
N ARG A 157 3.04 18.86 -9.99
CA ARG A 157 3.98 19.50 -10.93
C ARG A 157 3.40 20.77 -11.57
N ASN A 158 2.12 20.75 -11.94
CA ASN A 158 1.47 21.92 -12.53
C ASN A 158 1.36 23.07 -11.52
N MET A 159 1.18 22.77 -10.23
CA MET A 159 1.17 23.80 -9.18
C MET A 159 2.56 24.39 -8.93
N GLY A 160 3.62 23.56 -8.92
CA GLY A 160 4.98 24.03 -8.63
C GLY A 160 5.59 24.95 -9.70
N THR A 161 5.04 24.99 -10.91
CA THR A 161 5.60 25.79 -12.03
C THR A 161 5.20 27.27 -11.93
N ASP A 162 4.06 27.59 -11.30
CA ASP A 162 3.57 28.97 -11.16
C ASP A 162 4.17 29.71 -9.95
N TYR A 163 4.69 28.99 -8.95
CA TYR A 163 5.29 29.59 -7.75
C TYR A 163 6.81 29.66 -7.86
N GLN A 164 7.33 30.76 -8.40
CA GLN A 164 8.78 30.95 -8.62
C GLN A 164 9.62 31.22 -7.36
N THR A 165 9.01 31.36 -6.17
CA THR A 165 9.81 31.61 -4.96
C THR A 165 10.34 30.30 -4.37
N PRO A 166 11.63 30.24 -3.99
CA PRO A 166 12.26 29.03 -3.44
C PRO A 166 11.60 28.51 -2.16
N PHE A 167 10.85 29.36 -1.46
CA PHE A 167 10.05 29.00 -0.30
C PHE A 167 8.93 28.00 -0.63
N TRP A 168 8.13 28.28 -1.66
CA TRP A 168 7.01 27.40 -2.01
C TRP A 168 7.49 26.03 -2.48
N ILE A 169 8.65 25.97 -3.13
CA ILE A 169 9.27 24.71 -3.55
C ILE A 169 9.60 23.84 -2.33
N GLU A 170 10.22 24.38 -1.28
CA GLU A 170 10.54 23.64 -0.04
C GLU A 170 9.29 23.20 0.75
N VAL A 171 8.25 24.04 0.79
CA VAL A 171 6.98 23.71 1.45
C VAL A 171 6.23 22.61 0.69
N ILE A 172 6.12 22.74 -0.63
CA ILE A 172 5.46 21.74 -1.48
C ILE A 172 6.20 20.40 -1.40
N SER A 173 7.54 20.39 -1.35
CA SER A 173 8.29 19.14 -1.14
C SER A 173 8.01 18.47 0.18
N LEU A 174 7.92 19.24 1.26
CA LEU A 174 7.63 18.72 2.59
C LEU A 174 6.22 18.14 2.65
N LEU A 175 5.22 18.83 2.09
CA LEU A 175 3.85 18.31 1.98
C LEU A 175 3.80 17.04 1.12
N ASN A 176 4.54 16.99 0.02
CA ASN A 176 4.61 15.83 -0.86
C ASN A 176 5.20 14.61 -0.14
N LEU A 177 6.27 14.79 0.64
CA LEU A 177 6.77 13.75 1.55
C LEU A 177 5.67 13.30 2.52
N GLY A 178 4.91 14.25 3.08
CA GLY A 178 3.77 13.98 3.94
C GLY A 178 2.71 13.10 3.27
N VAL A 179 2.25 13.46 2.08
CA VAL A 179 1.26 12.66 1.32
C VAL A 179 1.81 11.27 0.98
N CYS A 180 3.06 11.18 0.53
CA CYS A 180 3.71 9.90 0.26
C CYS A 180 3.83 9.02 1.51
N SER A 181 4.14 9.61 2.66
CA SER A 181 4.25 8.89 3.94
C SER A 181 2.90 8.41 4.47
N LEU A 182 1.84 9.21 4.31
CA LEU A 182 0.47 8.82 4.67
C LEU A 182 -0.03 7.68 3.78
N ALA A 183 0.21 7.76 2.47
CA ALA A 183 -0.10 6.67 1.56
C ALA A 183 0.66 5.39 1.95
N LEU A 184 1.95 5.50 2.28
CA LEU A 184 2.73 4.38 2.77
C LEU A 184 2.15 3.80 4.07
N SER A 185 1.70 4.63 5.02
CA SER A 185 1.00 4.17 6.23
C SER A 185 -0.24 3.34 5.89
N THR A 186 -1.09 3.80 4.97
CA THR A 186 -2.28 3.04 4.55
C THR A 186 -1.91 1.69 3.88
N LEU A 187 -0.83 1.64 3.13
CA LEU A 187 -0.34 0.40 2.52
C LEU A 187 0.22 -0.56 3.57
N THR A 188 1.03 -0.08 4.50
CA THR A 188 1.60 -0.91 5.57
C THR A 188 0.52 -1.46 6.49
N THR A 189 -0.48 -0.65 6.87
CA THR A 189 -1.61 -1.13 7.68
C THR A 189 -2.46 -2.16 6.93
N ARG A 190 -2.62 -2.05 5.61
CA ARG A 190 -3.43 -3.02 4.87
C ARG A 190 -2.71 -4.32 4.52
N PHE A 191 -1.41 -4.25 4.22
CA PHE A 191 -0.67 -5.41 3.72
C PHE A 191 0.28 -6.02 4.73
N VAL A 192 0.85 -5.23 5.64
CA VAL A 192 1.91 -5.68 6.54
C VAL A 192 1.33 -6.08 7.90
N PHE A 193 0.39 -5.30 8.45
CA PHE A 193 -0.27 -5.61 9.72
C PHE A 193 -0.98 -6.98 9.74
N PRO A 194 -1.82 -7.37 8.75
CA PRO A 194 -2.55 -8.64 8.82
C PRO A 194 -1.67 -9.86 8.51
N GLN A 195 -0.43 -9.71 8.04
CA GLN A 195 0.42 -10.83 7.64
C GLN A 195 0.62 -11.87 8.74
N PHE A 196 0.82 -11.41 9.98
CA PHE A 196 1.01 -12.32 11.10
C PHE A 196 -0.29 -13.03 11.49
N SER A 197 -1.41 -12.31 11.49
CA SER A 197 -2.74 -12.84 11.81
C SER A 197 -3.19 -13.91 10.79
N LEU A 198 -2.95 -13.67 9.49
CA LEU A 198 -3.26 -14.62 8.42
C LEU A 198 -2.42 -15.90 8.49
N GLU A 199 -1.22 -15.83 9.05
CA GLU A 199 -0.39 -17.00 9.32
C GLU A 199 -0.78 -17.74 10.61
N GLY A 200 -1.56 -17.10 11.49
CA GLY A 200 -2.06 -17.61 12.76
C GLY A 200 -2.58 -19.04 12.70
N LYS A 201 -3.52 -19.33 11.78
CA LYS A 201 -4.10 -20.67 11.61
C LYS A 201 -3.10 -21.74 11.17
N ARG A 202 -1.97 -21.33 10.60
CA ARG A 202 -0.90 -22.21 10.10
C ARG A 202 0.37 -22.11 10.95
N LEU A 203 0.32 -21.41 12.09
CA LEU A 203 1.46 -21.28 13.01
C LEU A 203 1.95 -22.63 13.51
N TRP A 204 1.07 -23.64 13.63
CA TRP A 204 1.47 -25.00 14.02
C TRP A 204 2.46 -25.61 13.00
N ILE A 205 2.19 -25.48 11.70
CA ILE A 205 3.10 -25.93 10.63
C ILE A 205 4.42 -25.16 10.67
N LEU A 206 4.34 -23.86 10.93
CA LEU A 206 5.52 -22.99 11.03
C LEU A 206 6.37 -23.30 12.27
N SER A 207 5.73 -23.74 13.35
CA SER A 207 6.37 -24.15 14.60
C SER A 207 7.08 -25.51 14.51
N MET A 208 6.72 -26.36 13.53
CA MET A 208 7.44 -27.60 13.21
C MET A 208 8.69 -27.35 12.36
N CYS A 209 8.85 -26.12 11.85
CA CYS A 209 10.04 -25.74 11.10
C CYS A 209 11.21 -25.48 12.07
N PRO A 210 12.46 -25.87 11.77
CA PRO A 210 13.62 -25.65 12.64
C PRO A 210 14.04 -24.17 12.78
N VAL A 211 13.17 -23.23 12.43
CA VAL A 211 13.42 -21.78 12.46
C VAL A 211 12.61 -21.15 13.60
N PRO A 212 13.26 -20.43 14.54
CA PRO A 212 12.54 -19.77 15.63
C PRO A 212 11.62 -18.66 15.09
N LEU A 213 10.41 -18.56 15.64
CA LEU A 213 9.40 -17.53 15.27
C LEU A 213 9.96 -16.10 15.31
N LYS A 214 10.88 -15.82 16.24
CA LYS A 214 11.62 -14.55 16.32
C LYS A 214 12.36 -14.20 15.03
N LYS A 215 13.05 -15.18 14.43
CA LYS A 215 13.78 -14.99 13.16
C LYS A 215 12.83 -14.82 11.97
N ILE A 216 11.65 -15.44 12.04
CA ILE A 216 10.61 -15.30 11.01
C ILE A 216 10.03 -13.89 11.02
N LEU A 217 9.74 -13.36 12.20
CA LEU A 217 9.23 -11.99 12.37
C LEU A 217 10.21 -10.96 11.82
N VAL A 218 11.50 -11.06 12.18
CA VAL A 218 12.55 -10.17 11.66
C VAL A 218 12.72 -10.30 10.15
N GLN A 219 12.64 -11.51 9.59
CA GLN A 219 12.70 -11.66 8.14
C GLN A 219 11.48 -11.08 7.44
N LYS A 220 10.27 -11.22 8.01
CA LYS A 220 9.08 -10.56 7.48
C LYS A 220 9.22 -9.04 7.51
N LEU A 221 9.77 -8.49 8.59
CA LEU A 221 10.09 -7.07 8.67
C LEU A 221 11.03 -6.64 7.56
N LEU A 222 12.14 -7.35 7.39
CA LEU A 222 13.12 -7.02 6.36
C LEU A 222 12.51 -7.13 4.95
N THR A 223 11.72 -8.18 4.69
CA THR A 223 11.11 -8.43 3.38
C THR A 223 10.07 -7.36 3.05
N SER A 224 9.17 -7.05 4.00
CA SER A 224 8.15 -6.00 3.84
C SER A 224 8.76 -4.62 3.70
N CYS A 225 9.81 -4.32 4.47
CA CYS A 225 10.56 -3.07 4.38
C CYS A 225 11.28 -2.94 3.03
N CYS A 226 11.91 -4.01 2.51
CA CYS A 226 12.56 -3.97 1.19
C CYS A 226 11.54 -3.73 0.07
N ILE A 227 10.40 -4.43 0.09
CA ILE A 227 9.38 -4.30 -0.96
C ILE A 227 8.74 -2.91 -0.90
N THR A 228 8.19 -2.53 0.26
CA THR A 228 7.51 -1.23 0.40
C THR A 228 8.48 -0.06 0.25
N GLY A 229 9.68 -0.16 0.81
CA GLY A 229 10.73 0.85 0.70
C GLY A 229 11.25 1.03 -0.71
N SER A 230 11.43 -0.05 -1.47
CA SER A 230 11.81 0.05 -2.89
C SER A 230 10.75 0.78 -3.70
N ILE A 231 9.47 0.50 -3.44
CA ILE A 231 8.37 1.11 -4.19
C ILE A 231 8.24 2.61 -3.81
N THR A 232 8.29 2.95 -2.52
CA THR A 232 8.15 4.35 -2.10
C THR A 232 9.39 5.20 -2.36
N ALA A 233 10.59 4.63 -2.31
CA ALA A 233 11.80 5.33 -2.73
C ALA A 233 11.76 5.66 -4.22
N LEU A 234 11.34 4.71 -5.06
CA LEU A 234 11.15 4.95 -6.50
C LEU A 234 10.10 6.03 -6.76
N LEU A 235 8.98 5.98 -6.04
CA LEU A 235 7.91 6.96 -6.14
C LEU A 235 8.36 8.36 -5.71
N MET A 236 9.10 8.47 -4.60
CA MET A 236 9.65 9.72 -4.10
C MET A 236 10.68 10.27 -5.09
N PHE A 237 11.56 9.43 -5.64
CA PHE A 237 12.53 9.83 -6.64
C PHE A 237 11.87 10.37 -7.91
N LEU A 238 10.86 9.68 -8.44
CA LEU A 238 10.06 10.18 -9.57
C LEU A 238 9.40 11.51 -9.22
N SER A 239 8.80 11.60 -8.04
CA SER A 239 8.14 12.81 -7.56
C SER A 239 9.10 14.01 -7.48
N SER A 240 10.32 13.80 -6.99
CA SER A 240 11.37 14.82 -6.96
C SER A 240 11.83 15.26 -8.35
N MET A 241 11.94 14.32 -9.30
CA MET A 241 12.29 14.65 -10.70
C MET A 241 11.18 15.49 -11.37
N LEU A 242 9.91 15.15 -11.13
CA LEU A 242 8.78 15.91 -11.69
C LEU A 242 8.66 17.32 -11.12
N LEU A 243 9.14 17.55 -9.90
CA LEU A 243 9.05 18.82 -9.21
C LEU A 243 10.31 19.70 -9.40
N SER A 244 11.26 19.27 -10.25
CA SER A 244 12.51 19.97 -10.60
C SER A 244 13.29 20.49 -9.39
N MET A 245 13.40 19.67 -8.35
CA MET A 245 14.00 20.08 -7.08
C MET A 245 15.52 20.05 -7.12
N SER A 246 16.17 20.76 -6.18
CA SER A 246 17.61 20.61 -5.99
C SER A 246 17.96 19.17 -5.62
N THR A 247 19.14 18.72 -6.06
CA THR A 247 19.64 17.36 -5.80
C THR A 247 19.79 17.10 -4.31
N GLU A 248 20.18 18.11 -3.53
CA GLU A 248 20.30 18.04 -2.07
C GLU A 248 18.96 17.72 -1.38
N LEU A 249 17.87 18.42 -1.74
CA LEU A 249 16.55 18.18 -1.19
C LEU A 249 16.01 16.80 -1.60
N THR A 250 16.29 16.40 -2.83
CA THR A 250 15.92 15.08 -3.35
C THR A 250 16.54 13.96 -2.53
N VAL A 251 17.85 14.05 -2.24
CA VAL A 251 18.55 13.05 -1.43
C VAL A 251 18.02 13.03 0.00
N LEU A 252 17.81 14.21 0.60
CA LEU A 252 17.29 14.34 1.97
C LEU A 252 15.93 13.65 2.12
N TYR A 253 14.95 13.98 1.26
CA TYR A 253 13.62 13.39 1.32
C TYR A 253 13.60 11.91 0.93
N SER A 254 14.49 11.48 0.03
CA SER A 254 14.65 10.06 -0.31
C SER A 254 15.17 9.25 0.87
N ILE A 255 16.10 9.78 1.67
CA ILE A 255 16.56 9.13 2.89
C ILE A 255 15.44 9.15 3.95
N ALA A 256 14.74 10.28 4.10
CA ALA A 256 13.65 10.42 5.06
C ALA A 256 12.51 9.43 4.80
N ILE A 257 12.09 9.22 3.54
CA ILE A 257 11.03 8.26 3.23
C ILE A 257 11.44 6.81 3.52
N ILE A 258 12.73 6.47 3.37
CA ILE A 258 13.25 5.14 3.74
C ILE A 258 13.20 4.96 5.26
N LEU A 259 13.58 5.98 6.04
CA LEU A 259 13.49 5.97 7.50
C LEU A 259 12.04 5.84 7.98
N ILE A 260 11.13 6.62 7.40
CA ILE A 260 9.68 6.51 7.65
C ILE A 260 9.19 5.08 7.33
N CYS A 261 9.62 4.52 6.20
CA CYS A 261 9.25 3.17 5.77
C CYS A 261 9.66 2.10 6.79
N ILE A 262 10.89 2.15 7.29
CA ILE A 262 11.39 1.22 8.31
C ILE A 262 10.54 1.31 9.58
N GLY A 263 10.28 2.52 10.08
CA GLY A 263 9.47 2.73 11.28
C GLY A 263 8.02 2.25 11.13
N LEU A 264 7.34 2.61 10.03
CA LEU A 264 5.96 2.21 9.76
C LEU A 264 5.82 0.69 9.65
N ASN A 265 6.74 0.02 8.93
CA ASN A 265 6.72 -1.44 8.85
C ASN A 265 6.95 -2.10 10.21
N SER A 266 7.82 -1.52 11.06
CA SER A 266 8.06 -2.04 12.41
C SER A 266 6.82 -1.91 13.30
N ILE A 267 6.15 -0.75 13.29
CA ILE A 267 4.90 -0.53 14.01
C ILE A 267 3.85 -1.54 13.53
N ALA A 268 3.63 -1.65 12.22
CA ALA A 268 2.61 -2.52 11.64
C ALA A 268 2.81 -4.00 12.01
N ILE A 269 4.05 -4.52 11.90
CA ILE A 269 4.34 -5.91 12.26
C ILE A 269 4.21 -6.12 13.76
N SER A 270 4.76 -5.21 14.56
CA SER A 270 4.77 -5.37 16.01
C SER A 270 3.36 -5.36 16.57
N LEU A 271 2.52 -4.39 16.19
CA LEU A 271 1.12 -4.36 16.62
C LEU A 271 0.33 -5.56 16.07
N GLY A 272 0.59 -5.98 14.83
CA GLY A 272 -0.02 -7.17 14.24
C GLY A 272 0.34 -8.48 14.97
N THR A 273 1.48 -8.51 15.66
CA THR A 273 1.89 -9.65 16.50
C THR A 273 1.41 -9.56 17.95
N ILE A 274 1.23 -8.34 18.48
CA ILE A 274 0.75 -8.10 19.86
C ILE A 274 -0.76 -8.36 19.94
N PHE A 275 -1.51 -7.94 18.90
CA PHE A 275 -2.96 -8.12 18.80
C PHE A 275 -3.34 -9.01 17.60
N PRO A 276 -2.98 -10.31 17.61
CA PRO A 276 -3.27 -11.19 16.49
C PRO A 276 -4.75 -11.57 16.46
N ASN A 277 -5.38 -11.45 15.30
CA ASN A 277 -6.74 -11.96 15.06
C ASN A 277 -6.68 -13.21 14.18
N VAL A 278 -6.54 -14.38 14.80
CA VAL A 278 -6.33 -15.65 14.10
C VAL A 278 -7.61 -16.29 13.55
N ASN A 279 -8.78 -15.84 13.99
CA ASN A 279 -10.06 -16.43 13.60
C ASN A 279 -10.50 -15.96 12.21
N GLU A 280 -10.17 -14.71 11.86
CA GLU A 280 -10.56 -14.09 10.60
C GLU A 280 -9.61 -14.44 9.46
N THR A 281 -10.16 -14.73 8.28
CA THR A 281 -9.38 -15.00 7.05
C THR A 281 -9.34 -13.79 6.12
N ASN A 282 -10.23 -12.82 6.31
CA ASN A 282 -10.29 -11.63 5.48
C ASN A 282 -9.35 -10.54 6.02
N PRO A 283 -8.31 -10.13 5.28
CA PRO A 283 -7.38 -9.09 5.71
C PRO A 283 -8.08 -7.75 6.00
N ALA A 284 -9.13 -7.39 5.26
CA ALA A 284 -9.83 -6.14 5.48
C ALA A 284 -10.49 -6.08 6.87
N LYS A 285 -11.09 -7.18 7.32
CA LYS A 285 -11.72 -7.27 8.64
C LYS A 285 -10.72 -7.28 9.78
N ILE A 286 -9.54 -7.86 9.57
CA ILE A 286 -8.43 -7.83 10.54
C ILE A 286 -7.95 -6.39 10.78
N VAL A 287 -7.83 -5.60 9.71
CA VAL A 287 -7.38 -4.20 9.78
C VAL A 287 -8.43 -3.28 10.40
N SER A 288 -9.72 -3.58 10.26
CA SER A 288 -10.80 -2.83 10.93
C SER A 288 -10.95 -3.14 12.42
N GLY A 289 -10.18 -4.06 12.98
CA GLY A 289 -10.19 -4.36 14.42
C GLY A 289 -9.42 -3.34 15.26
N PHE A 290 -9.47 -3.51 16.59
CA PHE A 290 -8.79 -2.65 17.56
C PHE A 290 -7.27 -2.49 17.30
N GLY A 291 -6.58 -3.56 16.95
CA GLY A 291 -5.14 -3.49 16.66
C GLY A 291 -4.82 -2.66 15.41
N GLY A 292 -5.72 -2.66 14.42
CA GLY A 292 -5.53 -1.89 13.18
C GLY A 292 -5.79 -0.39 13.36
N THR A 293 -6.77 0.00 14.18
CA THR A 293 -6.99 1.41 14.53
C THR A 293 -5.83 1.98 15.34
N LEU A 294 -5.31 1.24 16.33
CA LEU A 294 -4.10 1.62 17.05
C LEU A 294 -2.88 1.76 16.12
N CYS A 295 -2.74 0.84 15.16
CA CYS A 295 -1.67 0.91 14.16
C CYS A 295 -1.76 2.19 13.33
N LEU A 296 -2.96 2.59 12.90
CA LEU A 296 -3.17 3.83 12.18
C LEU A 296 -2.82 5.06 13.03
N ILE A 297 -3.28 5.13 14.27
CA ILE A 297 -3.03 6.28 15.17
C ILE A 297 -1.52 6.43 15.44
N VAL A 298 -0.84 5.35 15.82
CA VAL A 298 0.61 5.39 16.12
C VAL A 298 1.41 5.72 14.87
N SER A 299 1.05 5.15 13.72
CA SER A 299 1.70 5.47 12.44
C SER A 299 1.53 6.94 12.06
N PHE A 300 0.35 7.51 12.29
CA PHE A 300 0.07 8.92 12.03
C PHE A 300 0.89 9.85 12.94
N LEU A 301 0.94 9.57 14.25
CA LEU A 301 1.76 10.34 15.20
C LEU A 301 3.26 10.28 14.86
N TYR A 302 3.73 9.11 14.43
CA TYR A 302 5.11 8.93 13.99
C TYR A 302 5.44 9.77 12.74
N ILE A 303 4.56 9.74 11.74
CA ILE A 303 4.71 10.56 10.53
C ILE A 303 4.74 12.05 10.87
N LEU A 304 3.79 12.52 11.69
CA LEU A 304 3.74 13.92 12.12
C LEU A 304 5.03 14.36 12.84
N SER A 305 5.57 13.49 13.69
CA SER A 305 6.81 13.77 14.42
C SER A 305 8.01 13.92 13.48
N ILE A 306 8.13 13.04 12.47
CA ILE A 306 9.20 13.14 11.47
C ILE A 306 9.05 14.40 10.63
N ILE A 307 7.83 14.70 10.15
CA ILE A 307 7.56 15.91 9.37
C ILE A 307 7.91 17.15 10.20
N ALA A 308 7.53 17.20 11.47
CA ALA A 308 7.85 18.33 12.36
C ALA A 308 9.36 18.54 12.49
N PHE A 309 10.16 17.47 12.59
CA PHE A 309 11.62 17.59 12.60
C PHE A 309 12.18 18.08 11.27
N LEU A 310 11.61 17.65 10.13
CA LEU A 310 12.04 18.11 8.80
C LEU A 310 11.57 19.53 8.48
N THR A 311 10.58 20.08 9.19
CA THR A 311 10.20 21.50 9.10
C THR A 311 11.29 22.41 9.67
N PHE A 312 12.05 21.96 10.68
CA PHE A 312 13.09 22.75 11.34
C PHE A 312 14.13 23.37 10.38
N PRO A 313 14.79 22.62 9.48
CA PRO A 313 15.75 23.20 8.54
C PRO A 313 15.11 24.18 7.56
N VAL A 314 13.85 23.96 7.16
CA VAL A 314 13.10 24.88 6.29
C VAL A 314 12.83 26.20 7.04
N ALA A 315 12.44 26.12 8.31
CA ALA A 315 12.21 27.28 9.16
C ALA A 315 13.49 28.11 9.38
N VAL A 316 14.64 27.45 9.64
CA VAL A 316 15.94 28.10 9.83
C VAL A 316 16.40 28.85 8.57
N LYS A 317 16.23 28.26 7.38
CA LYS A 317 16.54 28.93 6.11
C LYS A 317 15.66 30.17 5.85
N LEU A 318 14.44 30.18 6.39
CA LEU A 318 13.48 31.26 6.21
C LEU A 318 13.66 32.40 7.22
N SER A 319 14.08 32.08 8.44
CA SER A 319 14.29 33.07 9.49
C SER A 319 15.57 33.88 9.25
N LYS A 320 15.43 35.06 8.63
CA LYS A 320 16.54 36.01 8.45
C LYS A 320 16.94 36.75 9.75
N ALA A 321 16.19 36.61 10.85
CA ALA A 321 16.49 37.19 12.16
C ALA A 321 15.96 36.33 13.32
N GLY A 322 16.72 36.22 14.42
CA GLY A 322 16.35 35.53 15.68
C GLY A 322 17.38 34.49 16.15
N SER A 323 17.14 33.81 17.28
CA SER A 323 18.03 32.74 17.82
C SER A 323 18.23 31.55 16.87
N LEU A 324 17.42 31.45 15.80
CA LEU A 324 17.52 30.41 14.77
C LEU A 324 18.56 30.76 13.68
N SER A 325 18.97 32.04 13.55
CA SER A 325 19.96 32.46 12.55
C SER A 325 21.41 32.18 12.94
N THR A 326 21.66 31.69 14.17
CA THR A 326 22.99 31.26 14.64
C THR A 326 23.36 29.85 14.16
N PHE A 327 22.38 29.05 13.74
CA PHE A 327 22.61 27.73 13.18
C PHE A 327 22.93 27.81 11.69
N SER A 328 24.07 27.23 11.29
CA SER A 328 24.35 26.98 9.87
C SER A 328 23.24 26.10 9.29
N GLY A 329 22.78 26.42 8.07
CA GLY A 329 21.73 25.67 7.39
C GLY A 329 22.05 24.17 7.24
N ALA A 330 23.33 23.82 7.08
CA ALA A 330 23.79 22.43 7.07
C ALA A 330 23.67 21.76 8.46
N GLY A 331 23.98 22.49 9.54
CA GLY A 331 23.84 22.02 10.91
C GLY A 331 22.39 21.72 11.29
N ALA A 332 21.45 22.55 10.85
CA ALA A 332 20.02 22.31 11.07
C ALA A 332 19.51 21.05 10.35
N VAL A 333 19.97 20.80 9.12
CA VAL A 333 19.66 19.58 8.36
C VAL A 333 20.21 18.33 9.06
N ILE A 334 21.48 18.36 9.48
CA ILE A 334 22.11 17.23 10.17
C ILE A 334 21.39 16.93 11.48
N LEU A 335 21.05 17.97 12.25
CA LEU A 335 20.30 17.81 13.49
C LEU A 335 18.93 17.16 13.22
N ALA A 336 18.15 17.68 12.28
CA ALA A 336 16.85 17.11 11.92
C ALA A 336 16.94 15.65 11.45
N MET A 337 17.95 15.32 10.64
CA MET A 337 18.19 13.95 10.18
C MET A 337 18.65 13.03 11.33
N SER A 338 19.48 13.52 12.24
CA SER A 338 19.89 12.74 13.41
C SER A 338 18.72 12.46 14.35
N LEU A 339 17.82 13.43 14.54
CA LEU A 339 16.67 13.33 15.43
C LEU A 339 15.60 12.41 14.82
N SER A 340 15.38 12.51 13.51
CA SER A 340 14.52 11.56 12.79
C SER A 340 15.10 10.13 12.83
N LEU A 341 16.40 9.94 12.58
CA LEU A 341 17.06 8.65 12.73
C LEU A 341 16.89 8.09 14.15
N PHE A 342 17.14 8.89 15.18
CA PHE A 342 16.99 8.48 16.56
C PHE A 342 15.54 8.06 16.88
N LEU A 343 14.56 8.86 16.46
CA LEU A 343 13.15 8.52 16.60
C LEU A 343 12.82 7.21 15.86
N THR A 344 13.32 7.03 14.63
CA THR A 344 13.09 5.80 13.87
C THR A 344 13.68 4.59 14.59
N LEU A 345 14.87 4.69 15.19
CA LEU A 345 15.49 3.60 15.95
C LEU A 345 14.65 3.24 17.18
N ILE A 346 14.15 4.23 17.92
CA ILE A 346 13.26 4.02 19.07
C ILE A 346 11.98 3.31 18.63
N VAL A 347 11.31 3.84 17.61
CA VAL A 347 10.05 3.32 17.06
C VAL A 347 10.24 1.96 16.41
N THR A 348 11.44 1.63 15.94
CA THR A 348 11.74 0.30 15.40
C THR A 348 12.03 -0.69 16.53
N TYR A 349 12.85 -0.30 17.52
CA TYR A 349 13.35 -1.17 18.57
C TYR A 349 12.29 -1.51 19.63
N ILE A 350 11.55 -0.50 20.12
CA ILE A 350 10.59 -0.69 21.23
C ILE A 350 9.47 -1.68 20.83
N PRO A 351 8.72 -1.45 19.73
CA PRO A 351 7.63 -2.34 19.34
C PRO A 351 8.15 -3.75 19.00
N LEU A 352 9.30 -3.83 18.34
CA LEU A 352 9.91 -5.11 17.98
C LEU A 352 10.32 -5.92 19.22
N LYS A 353 10.84 -5.27 20.27
CA LYS A 353 11.15 -5.93 21.54
C LYS A 353 9.89 -6.48 22.21
N PHE A 354 8.80 -5.71 22.24
CA PHE A 354 7.51 -6.18 22.76
C PHE A 354 6.95 -7.35 21.94
N ALA A 355 7.00 -7.27 20.62
CA ALA A 355 6.60 -8.33 19.69
C ALA A 355 7.42 -9.63 19.92
N LEU A 356 8.74 -9.51 20.08
CA LEU A 356 9.62 -10.64 20.35
C LEU A 356 9.39 -11.28 21.73
N LYS A 357 8.95 -10.50 22.72
CA LYS A 357 8.55 -11.03 24.03
C LYS A 357 7.25 -11.82 23.90
N LYS A 358 6.22 -11.24 23.26
CA LYS A 358 4.90 -11.87 23.08
C LYS A 358 4.97 -13.17 22.25
N THR A 359 5.81 -13.21 21.23
CA THR A 359 6.06 -14.44 20.45
C THR A 359 6.76 -15.55 21.26
N GLY A 360 7.45 -15.18 22.34
CA GLY A 360 7.96 -16.14 23.33
C GLY A 360 6.84 -16.83 24.10
N ASP A 361 5.83 -16.07 24.53
CA ASP A 361 4.67 -16.60 25.26
C ASP A 361 3.75 -17.45 24.37
N LEU A 362 3.58 -17.09 23.10
CA LEU A 362 2.84 -17.93 22.14
C LEU A 362 3.50 -19.31 21.93
N ARG A 363 4.80 -19.42 22.21
CA ARG A 363 5.53 -20.70 22.19
C ARG A 363 5.29 -21.53 23.45
N SER A 364 4.78 -20.95 24.55
CA SER A 364 4.41 -21.69 25.76
C SER A 364 3.00 -22.31 25.63
N LEU A 365 2.08 -21.63 24.94
CA LEU A 365 0.75 -22.17 24.54
C LEU A 365 0.82 -23.37 23.57
N ARG A 366 2.03 -23.73 23.11
CA ARG A 366 2.36 -24.90 22.29
C ARG A 366 2.28 -26.23 23.05
N ASN A 367 2.31 -26.19 24.39
CA ASN A 367 2.41 -27.37 25.25
C ASN A 367 1.08 -27.73 25.94
N LEU A 368 -0.02 -27.07 25.56
CA LEU A 368 -1.39 -27.48 25.85
C LEU A 368 -2.00 -27.99 24.54
#